data_AF-E1KSS3-F1
#
_entry.id   AF-E1KSS3-F1
#
_cell.length_a   1.000
_cell.length_b   1.000
_cell.length_c   1.000
_cell.angle_alpha   90.00
_cell.angle_beta   90.00
_cell.angle_gamma   90.00
#
_symmetry.space_group_name_H-M   'P 1'
#
loop_
_entity.id
_entity.type
_entity.pdbx_description
1 polymer ?
#
loop_
_entity_poly.entity_id
_entity_poly.type
_entity_poly.pdbx_seq_one_letter_code
_entity_poly.pdbx_strand_id
1 'polypeptide(L)'
;MLRWLVFFLLTTFTLPSSAQYNIKRLMEEGRRSLDAGFYVTSLQIFDRIVALKPNLYEAWYLMALSKYHLEDYKGADSDCQSALALQPYIADIFDLYAMTCIREEKFDSAIVAYTKALDINQDNREYWFNRAYCFYMNNNSKEALLQLDYINKRWNDFDAAINLEKEIKLGRKPQRKITSNVKLDFLKLNTLNKGSWLMQRIPDKEKQETNKKELKVKLY
;
A
#
# COMPACT_ATOMS: atom_id res chain seq x y z
N MET A 1 -58.89 -10.85 -22.77
CA MET A 1 -58.18 -9.59 -22.47
C MET A 1 -57.40 -9.64 -21.15
N LEU A 2 -58.03 -9.98 -20.01
CA LEU A 2 -57.38 -9.95 -18.68
C LEU A 2 -56.22 -10.97 -18.49
N ARG A 3 -56.32 -12.18 -19.09
CA ARG A 3 -55.28 -13.22 -19.01
C ARG A 3 -53.95 -12.84 -19.66
N TRP A 4 -53.98 -11.98 -20.69
CA TRP A 4 -52.79 -11.55 -21.41
C TRP A 4 -52.06 -10.40 -20.69
N LEU A 5 -52.82 -9.54 -20.00
CA LEU A 5 -52.29 -8.50 -19.11
C LEU A 5 -51.53 -9.08 -17.91
N VAL A 6 -52.02 -10.18 -17.33
CA VAL A 6 -51.33 -10.86 -16.21
C VAL A 6 -50.00 -11.48 -16.67
N PHE A 7 -49.96 -12.07 -17.87
CA PHE A 7 -48.71 -12.60 -18.44
C PHE A 7 -47.70 -11.49 -18.76
N PHE A 8 -48.16 -10.35 -19.26
CA PHE A 8 -47.28 -9.20 -19.54
C PHE A 8 -46.73 -8.55 -18.27
N LEU A 9 -47.51 -8.54 -17.18
CA LEU A 9 -47.07 -8.03 -15.87
C LEU A 9 -46.04 -8.95 -15.21
N LEU A 10 -46.16 -10.27 -15.40
CA LEU A 10 -45.25 -11.29 -14.84
C LEU A 10 -43.88 -11.32 -15.53
N THR A 11 -43.77 -10.93 -16.81
CA THR A 11 -42.47 -10.87 -17.50
C THR A 11 -41.71 -9.57 -17.27
N THR A 12 -42.39 -8.50 -16.86
CA THR A 12 -41.71 -7.23 -16.49
C THR A 12 -41.08 -7.25 -15.09
N PHE A 13 -41.36 -8.27 -14.26
CA PHE A 13 -40.85 -8.37 -12.90
C PHE A 13 -39.55 -9.19 -12.77
N THR A 14 -39.02 -9.70 -13.87
CA THR A 14 -37.69 -10.33 -13.90
C THR A 14 -36.61 -9.32 -14.28
N LEU A 15 -36.55 -8.18 -13.58
CA LEU A 15 -35.29 -7.45 -13.57
C LEU A 15 -34.31 -8.32 -12.76
N PRO A 16 -33.17 -8.76 -13.34
CA PRO A 16 -32.14 -9.38 -12.53
C PRO A 16 -31.77 -8.36 -11.46
N SER A 17 -32.11 -8.68 -10.21
CA SER A 17 -31.70 -7.92 -9.04
C SER A 17 -30.18 -7.99 -9.03
N SER A 18 -29.57 -7.02 -9.68
CA SER A 18 -28.13 -6.82 -9.69
C SER A 18 -27.84 -6.37 -8.27
N ALA A 19 -27.56 -7.33 -7.39
CA ALA A 19 -27.14 -7.05 -6.02
C ALA A 19 -26.05 -5.99 -6.12
N GLN A 20 -26.34 -4.75 -5.71
CA GLN A 20 -25.39 -3.66 -5.80
C GLN A 20 -24.14 -4.10 -5.06
N TYR A 21 -23.02 -4.28 -5.77
CA TYR A 21 -21.76 -4.65 -5.16
C TYR A 21 -21.41 -3.59 -4.14
N ASN A 22 -21.48 -3.95 -2.86
CA ASN A 22 -21.09 -3.04 -1.80
C ASN A 22 -19.57 -2.99 -1.77
N ILE A 23 -18.99 -2.04 -2.50
CA ILE A 23 -17.54 -1.88 -2.64
C ILE A 23 -16.87 -1.69 -1.28
N LYS A 24 -17.55 -1.07 -0.30
CA LYS A 24 -17.05 -0.99 1.08
C LYS A 24 -16.85 -2.38 1.69
N ARG A 25 -17.84 -3.28 1.53
CA ARG A 25 -17.74 -4.67 1.98
C ARG A 25 -16.63 -5.43 1.24
N LEU A 26 -16.52 -5.27 -0.08
CA LEU A 26 -15.45 -5.92 -0.85
C LEU A 26 -14.06 -5.43 -0.41
N MET A 27 -13.90 -4.13 -0.17
CA MET A 27 -12.65 -3.56 0.36
C MET A 27 -12.30 -4.15 1.74
N GLU A 28 -13.28 -4.29 2.63
CA GLU A 28 -13.07 -4.91 3.94
C GLU A 28 -12.68 -6.38 3.82
N GLU A 29 -13.28 -7.12 2.90
CA GLU A 29 -12.97 -8.52 2.63
C GLU A 29 -11.55 -8.66 2.06
N GLY A 30 -11.20 -7.88 1.03
CA GLY A 30 -9.88 -7.88 0.42
C GLY A 30 -8.78 -7.54 1.43
N ARG A 31 -8.99 -6.52 2.28
CA ARG A 31 -8.05 -6.16 3.36
C ARG A 31 -7.88 -7.31 4.36
N ARG A 32 -8.97 -7.95 4.79
CA ARG A 32 -8.89 -9.10 5.70
C ARG A 32 -8.14 -10.28 5.08
N SER A 33 -8.37 -10.57 3.80
CA SER A 33 -7.63 -11.62 3.08
C SER A 33 -6.15 -11.29 2.97
N LEU A 34 -5.81 -10.04 2.67
CA LEU A 34 -4.42 -9.55 2.63
C LEU A 34 -3.74 -9.69 4.01
N ASP A 35 -4.39 -9.22 5.07
CA ASP A 35 -3.90 -9.29 6.45
C ASP A 35 -3.67 -10.74 6.91
N ALA A 36 -4.53 -11.67 6.46
CA ALA A 36 -4.41 -13.10 6.74
C ALA A 36 -3.36 -13.80 5.86
N GLY A 37 -2.71 -13.09 4.92
CA GLY A 37 -1.70 -13.65 4.01
C GLY A 37 -2.28 -14.41 2.80
N PHE A 38 -3.59 -14.35 2.58
CA PHE A 38 -4.24 -14.93 1.40
C PHE A 38 -4.12 -14.00 0.19
N TYR A 39 -2.89 -13.79 -0.29
CA TYR A 39 -2.58 -12.79 -1.32
C TYR A 39 -3.27 -13.04 -2.66
N VAL A 40 -3.43 -14.30 -3.08
CA VAL A 40 -4.15 -14.65 -4.33
C VAL A 40 -5.63 -14.28 -4.23
N THR A 41 -6.28 -14.60 -3.11
CA THR A 41 -7.68 -14.24 -2.86
C THR A 41 -7.86 -12.73 -2.78
N SER A 42 -6.96 -12.06 -2.07
CA SER A 42 -6.90 -10.59 -1.99
C SER A 42 -6.79 -9.94 -3.38
N LEU A 43 -5.88 -10.44 -4.22
CA LEU A 43 -5.69 -9.99 -5.59
C LEU A 43 -6.98 -10.12 -6.42
N GLN A 44 -7.67 -11.26 -6.37
CA GLN A 44 -8.94 -11.48 -7.08
C GLN A 44 -10.04 -10.51 -6.62
N ILE A 45 -10.10 -10.20 -5.32
CA ILE A 45 -11.06 -9.24 -4.77
C ILE A 45 -10.73 -7.83 -5.29
N PHE A 46 -9.47 -7.41 -5.24
CA PHE A 46 -9.08 -6.07 -5.70
C PHE A 46 -9.21 -5.89 -7.20
N ASP A 47 -8.91 -6.91 -8.01
CA ASP A 47 -9.13 -6.90 -9.46
C ASP A 47 -10.61 -6.61 -9.79
N ARG A 48 -11.53 -7.26 -9.08
CA ARG A 48 -12.97 -6.98 -9.19
C ARG A 48 -13.33 -5.55 -8.77
N ILE A 49 -12.73 -5.03 -7.71
CA ILE A 49 -12.99 -3.66 -7.24
C ILE A 49 -12.51 -2.64 -8.26
N VAL A 50 -11.32 -2.83 -8.83
CA VAL A 50 -10.76 -1.97 -9.87
C VAL A 50 -11.63 -2.00 -11.13
N ALA A 51 -12.15 -3.16 -11.52
CA ALA A 51 -13.09 -3.27 -12.64
C ALA A 51 -14.41 -2.51 -12.39
N LEU A 52 -14.89 -2.46 -11.14
CA LEU A 52 -16.12 -1.76 -10.76
C LEU A 52 -15.91 -0.26 -10.51
N LYS A 53 -14.75 0.14 -9.98
CA LYS A 53 -14.36 1.51 -9.65
C LYS A 53 -12.87 1.73 -9.95
N PRO A 54 -12.52 2.02 -11.20
CA PRO A 54 -11.12 2.19 -11.60
C PRO A 54 -10.45 3.42 -10.98
N ASN A 55 -11.21 4.41 -10.52
CA ASN A 55 -10.67 5.63 -9.90
C ASN A 55 -10.44 5.51 -8.38
N LEU A 56 -10.50 4.31 -7.81
CA LEU A 56 -10.24 4.06 -6.39
C LEU A 56 -8.78 3.69 -6.18
N TYR A 57 -7.93 4.66 -5.84
CA TYR A 57 -6.49 4.43 -5.68
C TYR A 57 -6.16 3.37 -4.62
N GLU A 58 -6.97 3.25 -3.56
CA GLU A 58 -6.74 2.28 -2.49
C GLU A 58 -6.80 0.85 -3.03
N ALA A 59 -7.68 0.57 -3.99
CA ALA A 59 -7.78 -0.76 -4.58
C ALA A 59 -6.53 -1.10 -5.40
N TRP A 60 -6.05 -0.15 -6.22
CA TRP A 60 -4.78 -0.30 -6.95
C TRP A 60 -3.59 -0.51 -6.02
N TYR A 61 -3.49 0.28 -4.95
CA TYR A 61 -2.42 0.14 -3.96
C TYR A 61 -2.43 -1.24 -3.28
N LEU A 62 -3.59 -1.72 -2.83
CA LEU A 62 -3.70 -3.02 -2.15
C LEU A 62 -3.56 -4.20 -3.13
N MET A 63 -3.91 -4.00 -4.39
CA MET A 63 -3.63 -4.94 -5.48
C MET A 63 -2.12 -5.05 -5.72
N ALA A 64 -1.43 -3.92 -5.83
CA ALA A 64 0.02 -3.85 -5.93
C ALA A 64 0.70 -4.55 -4.74
N LEU A 65 0.21 -4.31 -3.52
CA LEU A 65 0.71 -4.92 -2.30
C LEU A 65 0.53 -6.45 -2.30
N SER A 66 -0.63 -6.94 -2.77
CA SER A 66 -0.86 -8.37 -2.97
C SER A 66 0.13 -8.97 -3.97
N LYS A 67 0.36 -8.31 -5.11
CA LYS A 67 1.32 -8.74 -6.13
C LYS A 67 2.77 -8.71 -5.64
N TYR A 68 3.15 -7.69 -4.87
CA TYR A 68 4.47 -7.60 -4.24
C TYR A 68 4.74 -8.80 -3.32
N HIS A 69 3.75 -9.19 -2.50
CA HIS A 69 3.85 -10.39 -1.65
C HIS A 69 3.84 -11.71 -2.42
N LEU A 70 3.28 -11.73 -3.62
CA LEU A 70 3.34 -12.84 -4.57
C LEU A 70 4.61 -12.83 -5.43
N GLU A 71 5.53 -11.89 -5.19
CA GLU A 71 6.76 -11.68 -5.96
C GLU A 71 6.53 -11.29 -7.43
N ASP A 72 5.30 -10.89 -7.80
CA ASP A 72 4.99 -10.27 -9.08
C ASP A 72 5.32 -8.77 -9.05
N TYR A 73 6.62 -8.48 -9.05
CA TYR A 73 7.11 -7.10 -8.94
C TYR A 73 6.78 -6.26 -10.17
N LYS A 74 6.72 -6.84 -11.37
CA LYS A 74 6.33 -6.12 -12.59
C LYS A 74 4.86 -5.69 -12.54
N GLY A 75 3.98 -6.59 -12.10
CA GLY A 75 2.57 -6.27 -11.91
C GLY A 75 2.36 -5.26 -10.77
N ALA A 76 3.12 -5.38 -9.68
CA ALA A 76 3.09 -4.41 -8.58
C ALA A 76 3.57 -3.01 -9.00
N ASP A 77 4.60 -2.92 -9.84
CA ASP A 77 5.10 -1.65 -10.40
C ASP A 77 3.99 -0.94 -11.19
N SER A 78 3.33 -1.66 -12.11
CA SER A 78 2.22 -1.11 -12.90
C SER A 78 1.06 -0.63 -12.02
N ASP A 79 0.67 -1.42 -11.01
CA ASP A 79 -0.45 -1.07 -10.14
C ASP A 79 -0.09 0.12 -9.20
N CYS A 80 1.16 0.21 -8.74
CA CYS A 80 1.65 1.37 -8.00
C CYS A 80 1.57 2.64 -8.84
N GLN A 81 1.97 2.58 -10.12
CA GLN A 81 1.87 3.72 -11.03
C GLN A 81 0.40 4.15 -11.22
N SER A 82 -0.53 3.20 -11.37
CA SER A 82 -1.97 3.49 -11.41
C SER A 82 -2.46 4.17 -10.13
N ALA A 83 -2.03 3.70 -8.95
CA ALA A 83 -2.40 4.30 -7.68
C ALA A 83 -1.83 5.73 -7.53
N LEU A 84 -0.58 5.96 -7.92
CA LEU A 84 0.08 7.28 -7.88
C LEU A 84 -0.54 8.27 -8.87
N ALA A 85 -0.98 7.81 -10.05
CA ALA A 85 -1.66 8.64 -11.03
C ALA A 85 -3.00 9.18 -10.49
N LEU A 86 -3.68 8.40 -9.65
CA LEU A 86 -4.92 8.80 -8.99
C LEU A 86 -4.68 9.64 -7.74
N GLN A 87 -3.63 9.35 -6.97
CA GLN A 87 -3.32 10.05 -5.73
C GLN A 87 -1.80 10.18 -5.50
N PRO A 88 -1.18 11.31 -5.91
CA PRO A 88 0.27 11.49 -5.88
C PRO A 88 0.82 12.01 -4.54
N TYR A 89 0.00 12.10 -3.49
CA TYR A 89 0.38 12.68 -2.19
C TYR A 89 0.38 11.67 -1.03
N ILE A 90 0.43 10.37 -1.33
CA ILE A 90 0.47 9.31 -0.31
C ILE A 90 1.85 8.66 -0.30
N ALA A 91 2.57 8.85 0.80
CA ALA A 91 3.92 8.32 0.99
C ALA A 91 3.96 6.78 0.94
N ASP A 92 2.96 6.09 1.49
CA ASP A 92 2.88 4.62 1.50
C ASP A 92 2.87 4.01 0.09
N ILE A 93 2.33 4.71 -0.92
CA ILE A 93 2.34 4.24 -2.30
C ILE A 93 3.75 4.37 -2.89
N PHE A 94 4.44 5.49 -2.63
CA PHE A 94 5.83 5.67 -3.05
C PHE A 94 6.77 4.68 -2.35
N ASP A 95 6.52 4.35 -1.08
CA ASP A 95 7.27 3.33 -0.33
C ASP A 95 7.14 1.96 -1.00
N LEU A 96 5.91 1.50 -1.25
CA LEU A 96 5.67 0.24 -1.95
C LEU A 96 6.27 0.24 -3.37
N TYR A 97 6.15 1.34 -4.09
CA TYR A 97 6.76 1.50 -5.42
C TYR A 97 8.28 1.41 -5.36
N ALA A 98 8.92 2.08 -4.39
CA ALA A 98 10.37 2.05 -4.20
C ALA A 98 10.86 0.65 -3.79
N MET A 99 10.14 -0.03 -2.90
CA MET A 99 10.42 -1.41 -2.52
C MET A 99 10.31 -2.34 -3.72
N THR A 100 9.30 -2.15 -4.58
CA THR A 100 9.13 -2.91 -5.82
C THR A 100 10.30 -2.67 -6.76
N CYS A 101 10.73 -1.41 -6.95
CA CYS A 101 11.90 -1.05 -7.73
C CYS A 101 13.19 -1.70 -7.18
N ILE A 102 13.40 -1.75 -5.86
CA ILE A 102 14.54 -2.45 -5.24
C ILE A 102 14.55 -3.93 -5.63
N ARG A 103 13.38 -4.59 -5.59
CA ARG A 103 13.25 -6.01 -5.94
C ARG A 103 13.54 -6.28 -7.42
N GLU A 104 13.29 -5.30 -8.27
CA GLU A 104 13.64 -5.32 -9.68
C GLU A 104 15.06 -4.80 -9.98
N GLU A 105 15.88 -4.52 -8.95
CA GLU A 105 17.22 -3.92 -9.06
C GLU A 105 17.24 -2.52 -9.73
N LYS A 106 16.10 -1.83 -9.79
CA LYS A 106 15.94 -0.46 -10.33
C LYS A 106 16.22 0.59 -9.25
N PHE A 107 17.47 0.68 -8.79
CA PHE A 107 17.83 1.54 -7.65
C PHE A 107 17.63 3.05 -7.91
N ASP A 108 17.86 3.52 -9.15
CA ASP A 108 17.60 4.92 -9.51
C ASP A 108 16.13 5.32 -9.31
N SER A 109 15.20 4.47 -9.78
CA SER A 109 13.77 4.68 -9.61
C SER A 109 13.36 4.65 -8.13
N ALA A 110 13.95 3.74 -7.35
CA ALA A 110 13.72 3.67 -5.91
C ALA A 110 14.19 4.94 -5.17
N ILE A 111 15.34 5.51 -5.56
CA ILE A 111 15.84 6.77 -5.00
C ILE A 111 14.86 7.92 -5.26
N VAL A 112 14.34 8.02 -6.48
CA VAL A 112 13.33 9.03 -6.85
C VAL A 112 12.06 8.84 -6.03
N ALA A 113 11.57 7.61 -5.93
CA ALA A 113 10.36 7.29 -5.18
C ALA A 113 10.50 7.61 -3.67
N TYR A 114 11.60 7.21 -3.02
CA TYR A 114 11.83 7.57 -1.62
C TYR A 114 12.04 9.07 -1.41
N THR A 115 12.60 9.78 -2.40
CA THR A 115 12.69 11.24 -2.34
C THR A 115 11.30 11.86 -2.33
N LYS A 116 10.38 11.37 -3.16
CA LYS A 116 8.96 11.79 -3.12
C LYS A 116 8.25 11.41 -1.83
N ALA A 117 8.51 10.22 -1.28
CA ALA A 117 7.97 9.81 0.00
C ALA A 117 8.45 10.74 1.14
N LEU A 118 9.71 11.15 1.11
CA LEU A 118 10.30 12.09 2.06
C LEU A 118 9.81 13.53 1.88
N ASP A 119 9.49 13.96 0.66
CA ASP A 119 8.84 15.26 0.42
C ASP A 119 7.49 15.34 1.15
N ILE A 120 6.78 14.21 1.27
CA ILE A 120 5.48 14.10 1.96
C ILE A 120 5.67 13.89 3.47
N ASN A 121 6.59 13.01 3.88
CA ASN A 121 6.86 12.70 5.28
C ASN A 121 8.38 12.72 5.54
N GLN A 122 8.89 13.90 5.88
CA GLN A 122 10.32 14.17 6.06
C GLN A 122 10.94 13.47 7.27
N ASP A 123 10.12 13.10 8.26
CA ASP A 123 10.56 12.53 9.53
C ASP A 123 10.56 11.00 9.55
N ASN A 124 10.18 10.35 8.46
CA ASN A 124 10.21 8.90 8.40
C ASN A 124 11.65 8.39 8.19
N ARG A 125 12.27 7.93 9.28
CA ARG A 125 13.64 7.40 9.28
C ARG A 125 13.83 6.18 8.38
N GLU A 126 12.80 5.37 8.17
CA GLU A 126 12.89 4.18 7.30
C GLU A 126 13.03 4.60 5.83
N TYR A 127 12.36 5.67 5.39
CA TYR A 127 12.53 6.19 4.03
C TYR A 127 13.94 6.75 3.81
N TRP A 128 14.50 7.45 4.80
CA TRP A 128 15.89 7.89 4.76
C TRP A 128 16.86 6.71 4.65
N PHE A 129 16.66 5.68 5.47
CA PHE A 129 17.50 4.48 5.46
C PHE A 129 17.40 3.71 4.16
N ASN A 130 16.19 3.43 3.68
CA ASN A 130 15.98 2.68 2.45
C ASN A 130 16.51 3.45 1.23
N ARG A 131 16.42 4.79 1.23
CA ARG A 131 17.06 5.61 0.19
C ARG A 131 18.59 5.56 0.27
N ALA A 132 19.18 5.63 1.46
CA ALA A 132 20.63 5.48 1.65
C ALA A 132 21.12 4.09 1.17
N TYR A 133 20.34 3.04 1.44
CA TYR A 133 20.59 1.70 0.90
C TYR A 133 20.55 1.69 -0.62
N CYS A 134 19.57 2.34 -1.25
CA CYS A 134 19.51 2.45 -2.72
C CYS A 134 20.72 3.19 -3.29
N PHE A 135 21.17 4.29 -2.67
CA PHE A 135 22.41 4.98 -3.08
C PHE A 135 23.61 4.06 -3.00
N TYR A 136 23.73 3.28 -1.94
CA TYR A 136 24.81 2.33 -1.79
C TYR A 136 24.79 1.23 -2.87
N MET A 137 23.63 0.64 -3.13
CA MET A 137 23.45 -0.38 -4.17
C MET A 137 23.68 0.17 -5.58
N ASN A 138 23.45 1.47 -5.79
CA ASN A 138 23.75 2.18 -7.03
C ASN A 138 25.21 2.66 -7.15
N ASN A 139 26.12 2.11 -6.33
CA ASN A 139 27.55 2.48 -6.25
C ASN A 139 27.83 3.93 -5.81
N ASN A 140 26.84 4.65 -5.29
CA ASN A 140 27.00 6.00 -4.74
C ASN A 140 27.21 5.95 -3.21
N SER A 141 28.34 5.35 -2.82
CA SER A 141 28.70 5.19 -1.40
C SER A 141 28.91 6.51 -0.66
N LYS A 142 29.30 7.59 -1.36
CA LYS A 142 29.51 8.91 -0.75
C LYS A 142 28.19 9.49 -0.26
N GLU A 143 27.18 9.51 -1.12
CA GLU A 143 25.82 9.97 -0.81
C GLU A 143 25.18 9.10 0.26
N ALA A 144 25.36 7.77 0.19
CA ALA A 144 24.85 6.86 1.20
C ALA A 144 25.43 7.18 2.60
N LEU A 145 26.76 7.35 2.71
CA LEU A 145 27.41 7.70 3.98
C LEU A 145 26.95 9.06 4.53
N LEU A 146 26.74 10.05 3.66
CA LEU A 146 26.20 11.35 4.07
C LEU A 146 24.79 11.24 4.66
N GLN A 147 23.92 10.44 4.05
CA GLN A 147 22.58 10.20 4.59
C GLN A 147 22.62 9.42 5.90
N LEU A 148 23.50 8.42 6.02
CA LEU A 148 23.67 7.64 7.24
C LEU A 148 24.19 8.49 8.40
N ASP A 149 25.13 9.41 8.14
CA ASP A 149 25.58 10.38 9.16
C ASP A 149 24.43 11.29 9.63
N TYR A 150 23.59 11.77 8.71
CA TYR A 150 22.39 12.52 9.07
C TYR A 150 21.41 11.69 9.91
N ILE A 151 21.17 10.44 9.52
CA ILE A 151 20.31 9.50 10.25
C ILE A 151 20.84 9.27 11.66
N ASN A 152 22.13 8.99 11.82
CA ASN A 152 22.75 8.69 13.12
C ASN A 152 22.77 9.90 14.07
N LYS A 153 22.85 11.12 13.54
CA LYS A 153 22.73 12.36 14.32
C LYS A 153 21.29 12.62 14.79
N ARG A 154 20.30 12.32 13.94
CA ARG A 154 18.88 12.59 14.24
C ARG A 154 18.22 11.47 15.04
N TRP A 155 18.57 10.22 14.76
CA TRP A 155 18.05 9.01 15.37
C TRP A 155 19.21 8.14 15.86
N ASN A 156 19.66 8.42 17.08
CA ASN A 156 20.78 7.73 17.72
C ASN A 156 20.51 6.25 18.05
N ASP A 157 19.24 5.85 18.15
CA ASP A 157 18.78 4.49 18.44
C ASP A 157 18.33 3.75 17.16
N PHE A 158 19.13 3.85 16.10
CA PHE A 158 18.84 3.20 14.83
C PHE A 158 20.01 2.34 14.34
N ASP A 159 20.12 1.16 14.95
CA ASP A 159 21.20 0.20 14.72
C ASP A 159 21.39 -0.18 13.25
N ALA A 160 20.31 -0.22 12.47
CA ALA A 160 20.36 -0.56 11.05
C ALA A 160 21.25 0.41 10.25
N ALA A 161 21.15 1.72 10.51
CA ALA A 161 22.01 2.71 9.86
C ALA A 161 23.46 2.62 10.30
N ILE A 162 23.71 2.41 11.59
CA ILE A 162 25.06 2.24 12.14
C ILE A 162 25.74 1.01 11.51
N ASN A 163 25.00 -0.09 11.37
CA ASN A 163 25.50 -1.33 10.78
C ASN A 163 25.80 -1.14 9.28
N LEU A 164 24.89 -0.52 8.52
CA LEU A 164 25.12 -0.24 7.10
C LEU A 164 26.34 0.68 6.91
N GLU A 165 26.49 1.72 7.73
CA GLU A 165 27.64 2.63 7.65
C GLU A 165 28.97 1.90 7.87
N LYS A 166 29.02 1.00 8.88
CA LYS A 166 30.19 0.15 9.13
C LYS A 166 30.51 -0.75 7.94
N GLU A 167 29.50 -1.36 7.32
CA GLU A 167 29.68 -2.23 6.15
C GLU A 167 30.27 -1.49 4.95
N ILE A 168 29.76 -0.29 4.66
CA ILE A 168 30.25 0.56 3.57
C ILE A 168 31.72 0.94 3.82
N LYS A 169 32.07 1.35 5.05
CA LYS A 169 33.45 1.73 5.43
C LYS A 169 34.44 0.57 5.34
N LEU A 170 33.99 -0.66 5.61
CA LEU A 170 34.81 -1.86 5.51
C LEU A 170 35.09 -2.27 4.04
N GLY A 171 34.54 -1.55 3.05
CA GLY A 171 34.73 -1.86 1.64
C GLY A 171 34.13 -3.20 1.23
N ARG A 172 33.23 -3.76 2.05
CA ARG A 172 32.49 -4.97 1.73
C ARG A 172 31.51 -4.65 0.62
N LYS A 173 31.93 -4.81 -0.64
CA LYS A 173 31.01 -4.77 -1.78
C LYS A 173 29.78 -5.62 -1.46
N PRO A 174 28.56 -5.18 -1.81
CA PRO A 174 27.35 -5.92 -1.51
C PRO A 174 27.48 -7.31 -2.16
N GLN A 175 27.78 -8.32 -1.34
CA GLN A 175 27.74 -9.69 -1.82
C GLN A 175 26.28 -9.99 -2.12
N ARG A 176 26.02 -10.46 -3.34
CA ARG A 176 24.75 -11.03 -3.81
C ARG A 176 24.43 -12.29 -3.01
N LYS A 177 24.21 -12.17 -1.70
CA LYS A 177 23.54 -13.21 -0.95
C LYS A 177 22.06 -12.94 -1.10
N ILE A 178 21.49 -13.58 -2.12
CA ILE A 178 20.12 -14.09 -2.03
C ILE A 178 20.14 -15.04 -0.81
N THR A 179 20.15 -14.47 0.39
CA THR A 179 19.83 -15.22 1.57
C THR A 179 18.33 -15.19 1.58
N SER A 180 17.74 -16.24 1.04
CA SER A 180 16.34 -16.64 1.25
C SER A 180 15.93 -16.66 2.73
N ASN A 181 16.85 -16.38 3.67
CA ASN A 181 16.66 -16.36 5.11
C ASN A 181 17.22 -15.12 5.85
N VAL A 182 17.77 -14.09 5.18
CA VAL A 182 17.94 -12.77 5.85
C VAL A 182 16.66 -12.01 5.58
N LYS A 183 15.71 -12.20 6.48
CA LYS A 183 14.53 -11.35 6.58
C LYS A 183 15.07 -9.91 6.71
N LEU A 184 15.06 -9.15 5.60
CA LEU A 184 15.42 -7.74 5.58
C LEU A 184 14.36 -7.03 6.41
N ASP A 185 14.54 -7.05 7.73
CA ASP A 185 13.54 -6.64 8.70
C ASP A 185 13.16 -5.15 8.57
N PHE A 186 14.01 -4.36 7.91
CA PHE A 186 13.81 -2.95 7.55
C PHE A 186 13.09 -2.74 6.20
N LEU A 187 13.07 -3.73 5.31
CA LEU A 187 12.22 -3.76 4.09
C LEU A 187 10.91 -4.49 4.34
N LYS A 188 10.61 -4.84 5.60
CA LYS A 188 9.24 -5.19 5.95
C LYS A 188 8.43 -3.92 5.79
N LEU A 189 7.42 -3.96 4.91
CA LEU A 189 6.29 -3.05 5.03
C LEU A 189 5.92 -3.05 6.51
N ASN A 190 5.81 -1.86 7.11
CA ASN A 190 5.14 -1.72 8.39
C ASN A 190 3.84 -2.50 8.22
N THR A 191 3.74 -3.66 8.87
CA THR A 191 2.52 -4.46 8.81
C THR A 191 1.38 -3.51 9.14
N LEU A 192 0.23 -3.71 8.49
CA LEU A 192 -0.96 -2.84 8.39
C LEU A 192 -1.55 -2.30 9.71
N ASN A 193 -0.82 -2.37 10.82
CA ASN A 193 -1.25 -2.20 12.18
C ASN A 193 -0.49 -1.11 12.98
N LYS A 194 0.47 -0.36 12.40
CA LYS A 194 1.20 0.68 13.20
C LYS A 194 1.32 2.09 12.61
N GLY A 195 0.48 2.47 11.64
CA GLY A 195 0.38 3.90 11.32
C GLY A 195 -0.18 4.29 9.95
N SER A 196 -0.48 3.34 9.06
CA SER A 196 -1.06 3.70 7.75
C SER A 196 -2.46 4.29 7.95
N TRP A 197 -2.62 5.57 7.61
CA TRP A 197 -3.90 6.29 7.63
C TRP A 197 -4.97 5.58 6.79
N LEU A 198 -4.55 4.78 5.79
CA LEU A 198 -5.40 3.95 4.92
C LEU A 198 -6.16 2.84 5.67
N MET A 199 -5.74 2.50 6.89
CA MET A 199 -6.37 1.52 7.77
C MET A 199 -6.94 2.16 9.06
N GLN A 200 -6.78 3.47 9.26
CA GLN A 200 -7.56 4.14 10.31
C GLN A 200 -9.02 4.01 9.93
N ARG A 201 -9.74 3.17 10.69
CA ARG A 201 -11.19 3.05 10.61
C ARG A 201 -11.74 4.46 10.69
N ILE A 202 -12.20 5.02 9.57
CA ILE A 202 -12.90 6.32 9.56
C ILE A 202 -14.02 6.14 10.58
N PRO A 203 -14.01 6.85 11.73
CA PRO A 203 -15.12 6.74 12.66
C PRO A 203 -16.35 7.16 11.86
N ASP A 204 -17.35 6.27 11.79
CA ASP A 204 -18.63 6.51 11.10
C ASP A 204 -19.22 7.83 11.64
N LYS A 205 -18.87 8.99 11.04
CA LYS A 205 -19.47 10.30 11.39
C LYS A 205 -20.98 10.25 11.18
N GLU A 206 -21.43 9.42 10.25
CA GLU A 206 -22.85 9.14 10.00
C GLU A 206 -23.55 8.41 11.16
N LYS A 207 -22.87 7.53 11.93
CA LYS A 207 -23.50 6.88 13.10
C LYS A 207 -23.71 7.83 14.26
N GLN A 208 -22.88 8.86 14.41
CA GLN A 208 -23.08 9.86 15.46
C GLN A 208 -24.21 10.84 15.11
N GLU A 209 -24.42 11.13 13.82
CA GLU A 209 -25.54 11.96 13.38
C GLU A 209 -26.87 11.22 13.32
N THR A 210 -26.90 9.95 12.92
CA THR A 210 -28.14 9.14 12.98
C THR A 210 -28.57 8.88 14.41
N ASN A 211 -27.64 8.59 15.33
CA ASN A 211 -27.98 8.39 16.74
C ASN A 211 -28.41 9.70 17.43
N LYS A 212 -27.84 10.87 17.06
CA LYS A 212 -28.34 12.19 17.52
C LYS A 212 -29.70 12.56 16.94
N LYS A 213 -30.02 12.17 15.71
CA LYS A 213 -31.34 12.41 15.10
C LYS A 213 -32.40 11.46 15.69
N GLU A 214 -32.08 10.20 15.94
CA GLU A 214 -32.99 9.23 16.57
C GLU A 214 -33.26 9.57 18.06
N LEU A 215 -32.27 10.08 18.79
CA LEU A 215 -32.47 10.54 20.17
C LEU A 215 -33.31 11.83 20.28
N LYS A 216 -33.35 12.68 19.24
CA LYS A 216 -34.21 13.88 19.22
C LYS A 216 -35.67 13.60 18.85
N VAL A 217 -35.99 12.47 18.22
CA VAL A 217 -37.36 12.12 17.82
C VAL A 217 -38.11 11.37 18.93
N LYS A 218 -37.43 10.89 19.97
CA LYS A 218 -38.04 10.15 21.10
C LYS A 218 -38.35 10.99 22.35
N LEU A 219 -38.34 12.32 22.27
CA LEU A 219 -38.51 13.21 23.44
C LEU A 219 -39.63 14.26 23.31
N TYR A 220 -40.66 14.01 22.50
CA TYR A 220 -41.92 14.75 22.55
C TYR A 220 -43.11 13.79 22.44
#